data_AF-A0A6G3Q2F7-F1
#
_entry.id   AF-A0A6G3Q2F7-F1
#
_cell.length_a   1.000
_cell.length_b   1.000
_cell.length_c   1.000
_cell.angle_alpha   90.00
_cell.angle_beta   90.00
_cell.angle_gamma   90.00
#
_symmetry.space_group_name_H-M   'P 1'
#
loop_
_entity.id
_entity.type
_entity.pdbx_description
1 polymer ?
#
loop_
_entity_poly.entity_id
_entity_poly.type
_entity_poly.pdbx_seq_one_letter_code
_entity_poly.pdbx_strand_id
1 'polypeptide(L)'
;MGTLRLSAVQILMPVDGLDASSRPPYATVLSMRTVDWFAERDPRARTLVEVGVSSGRDPSVLAVAKQLTDDLGCLGQDVFVCESHDVTGGGVTEPALAPPFHDSFWNGPAVHGVVLRGELAEWSCDAIGWLAEVVADSAARLGVRAPLLVTVRPAPSTG
;
A
#
# COMPACT_ATOMS: atom_id res chain seq x y z
N MET A 1 -27.41 13.75 -2.96
CA MET A 1 -25.97 13.50 -3.19
C MET A 1 -25.59 12.34 -2.29
N GLY A 2 -25.20 11.20 -2.87
CA GLY A 2 -24.89 9.98 -2.11
C GLY A 2 -23.46 10.00 -1.60
N THR A 3 -23.26 9.72 -0.31
CA THR A 3 -21.93 9.50 0.25
C THR A 3 -21.43 8.12 -0.17
N LEU A 4 -20.34 8.08 -0.92
CA LEU A 4 -19.67 6.83 -1.26
C LEU A 4 -19.16 6.18 0.04
N ARG A 5 -19.65 4.98 0.35
CA ARG A 5 -19.19 4.18 1.49
C ARG A 5 -18.25 3.09 0.99
N LEU A 6 -16.95 3.34 1.04
CA LEU A 6 -15.91 2.36 0.71
C LEU A 6 -15.57 1.55 1.96
N SER A 7 -15.79 0.23 1.91
CA SER A 7 -15.35 -0.69 2.97
C SER A 7 -13.91 -1.17 2.76
N ALA A 8 -13.46 -1.23 1.51
CA ALA A 8 -12.10 -1.54 1.11
C ALA A 8 -11.86 -1.08 -0.32
N VAL A 9 -10.60 -0.94 -0.70
CA VAL A 9 -10.15 -0.70 -2.07
C VAL A 9 -9.04 -1.71 -2.41
N GLN A 10 -9.14 -2.33 -3.58
CA GLN A 10 -8.12 -3.25 -4.09
C GLN A 10 -7.57 -2.71 -5.40
N ILE A 11 -6.25 -2.59 -5.48
CA ILE A 11 -5.52 -2.03 -6.61
C ILE A 11 -4.45 -3.03 -7.02
N LEU A 12 -4.44 -3.41 -8.29
CA LEU A 12 -3.36 -4.20 -8.87
C LEU A 12 -2.35 -3.27 -9.53
N MET A 13 -1.12 -3.30 -9.03
CA MET A 13 -0.02 -2.44 -9.46
C MET A 13 0.97 -3.23 -10.34
N PRO A 14 1.22 -2.83 -11.59
CA PRO A 14 2.21 -3.46 -12.48
C PRO A 14 3.63 -2.96 -12.16
N VAL A 15 4.16 -3.37 -11.00
CA VAL A 15 5.48 -2.95 -10.50
C VAL A 15 6.63 -3.38 -11.41
N ASP A 16 6.45 -4.48 -12.14
CA ASP A 16 7.34 -4.96 -13.19
C ASP A 16 7.57 -3.95 -14.31
N GLY A 17 6.56 -3.13 -14.62
CA GLY A 17 6.65 -2.03 -15.58
C GLY A 17 7.28 -0.75 -15.02
N LEU A 18 7.53 -0.67 -13.70
CA LEU A 18 8.16 0.50 -13.09
C LEU A 18 9.68 0.39 -13.21
N ASP A 19 10.27 1.25 -14.05
CA ASP A 19 11.71 1.44 -14.05
C ASP A 19 12.11 2.46 -12.98
N ALA A 20 12.22 1.98 -11.74
CA ALA A 20 12.70 2.80 -10.64
C ALA A 20 14.12 3.35 -10.86
N SER A 21 14.94 2.68 -11.69
CA SER A 21 16.34 3.05 -11.92
C SER A 21 16.52 4.19 -12.92
N SER A 22 15.55 4.41 -13.83
CA SER A 22 15.57 5.58 -14.72
C SER A 22 15.01 6.85 -14.09
N ARG A 23 14.49 6.76 -12.85
CA ARG A 23 13.95 7.94 -12.17
C ARG A 23 15.06 8.90 -11.76
N PRO A 24 14.89 10.21 -11.96
CA PRO A 24 15.86 11.17 -11.48
C PRO A 24 15.87 11.21 -9.95
N PRO A 25 17.00 11.57 -9.30
CA PRO A 25 17.15 11.50 -7.84
C PRO A 25 16.10 12.30 -7.03
N TYR A 26 15.53 13.34 -7.63
CA TYR A 26 14.49 14.20 -7.02
C TYR A 26 13.05 13.73 -7.30
N ALA A 27 12.88 12.52 -7.85
CA ALA A 27 11.58 11.97 -8.26
C ALA A 27 11.49 10.45 -8.04
N THR A 28 12.25 9.92 -7.08
CA THR A 28 12.30 8.48 -6.77
C THR A 28 10.93 7.93 -6.36
N VAL A 29 10.11 8.74 -5.68
CA VAL A 29 8.67 8.53 -5.46
C VAL A 29 7.94 9.74 -6.03
N LEU A 30 7.11 9.57 -7.05
CA LEU A 30 6.49 10.72 -7.73
C LEU A 30 5.40 11.37 -6.87
N SER A 31 4.62 10.58 -6.14
CA SER A 31 3.56 11.05 -5.24
C SER A 31 4.10 11.97 -4.13
N MET A 32 5.38 11.88 -3.79
CA MET A 32 5.98 12.80 -2.81
C MET A 32 5.87 14.28 -3.21
N ARG A 33 5.63 14.58 -4.49
CA ARG A 33 5.38 15.95 -4.98
C ARG A 33 3.99 16.48 -4.72
N THR A 34 3.07 15.63 -4.30
CA THR A 34 1.66 15.96 -4.06
C THR A 34 1.26 15.76 -2.60
N VAL A 35 2.23 15.59 -1.70
CA VAL A 35 1.98 15.52 -0.24
C VAL A 35 1.19 16.74 0.25
N ASP A 36 1.52 17.93 -0.25
CA ASP A 36 0.87 19.17 0.16
C ASP A 36 -0.61 19.26 -0.23
N TRP A 37 -1.10 18.39 -1.14
CA TRP A 37 -2.54 18.28 -1.44
C TRP A 37 -3.35 17.78 -0.24
N PHE A 38 -2.67 17.24 0.79
CA PHE A 38 -3.28 16.76 2.01
C PHE A 38 -2.99 17.66 3.23
N ALA A 39 -2.24 18.76 3.06
CA ALA A 39 -1.79 19.60 4.19
C ALA A 39 -2.90 20.40 4.88
N GLU A 40 -3.95 20.78 4.15
CA GLU A 40 -5.08 21.58 4.68
C GLU A 40 -6.24 20.74 5.24
N ARG A 41 -6.05 19.43 5.42
CA ARG A 41 -7.13 18.54 5.85
C ARG A 41 -7.45 18.65 7.34
N ASP A 42 -8.72 18.43 7.70
CA ASP A 42 -9.13 18.35 9.10
C ASP A 42 -8.36 17.21 9.78
N PRO A 43 -7.60 17.46 10.86
CA PRO A 43 -6.90 16.40 11.59
C PRO A 43 -7.82 15.26 12.05
N ARG A 44 -9.13 15.52 12.20
CA ARG A 44 -10.14 14.50 12.54
C ARG A 44 -10.55 13.62 11.37
N ALA A 45 -10.14 13.94 10.14
CA ALA A 45 -10.39 13.11 8.96
C ALA A 45 -9.48 11.86 8.91
N ARG A 46 -8.42 11.84 9.74
CA ARG A 46 -7.50 10.71 9.84
C ARG A 46 -8.24 9.43 10.14
N THR A 47 -7.89 8.39 9.40
CA THR A 47 -8.54 7.10 9.45
C THR A 47 -7.50 6.03 9.68
N LEU A 48 -7.68 5.23 10.74
CA LEU A 48 -6.88 4.02 10.94
C LEU A 48 -7.18 3.04 9.82
N VAL A 49 -6.14 2.53 9.16
CA VAL A 49 -6.24 1.61 8.03
C VAL A 49 -5.30 0.43 8.18
N GLU A 50 -5.68 -0.68 7.56
CA GLU A 50 -4.82 -1.81 7.30
C GLU A 50 -4.56 -1.89 5.78
N VAL A 51 -3.29 -2.01 5.41
CA VAL A 51 -2.80 -2.02 4.05
C VAL A 51 -2.11 -3.35 3.79
N GLY A 52 -2.80 -4.25 3.10
CA GLY A 52 -2.22 -5.51 2.62
C GLY A 52 -1.46 -5.28 1.31
N VAL A 53 -0.21 -5.69 1.25
CA VAL A 53 0.63 -5.66 0.04
C VAL A 53 1.07 -7.08 -0.26
N SER A 54 0.66 -7.63 -1.40
CA SER A 54 0.98 -9.01 -1.79
C SER A 54 1.53 -9.12 -3.20
N SER A 55 2.60 -9.88 -3.36
CA SER A 55 3.17 -10.31 -4.64
C SER A 55 2.67 -11.70 -5.07
N GLY A 56 1.52 -12.12 -4.54
CA GLY A 56 0.91 -13.41 -4.83
C GLY A 56 1.75 -14.57 -4.30
N ARG A 57 2.21 -15.44 -5.19
CA ARG A 57 3.12 -16.56 -4.90
C ARG A 57 4.60 -16.21 -5.00
N ASP A 58 4.95 -14.98 -5.38
CA ASP A 58 6.35 -14.54 -5.39
C ASP A 58 6.76 -14.06 -3.99
N PRO A 59 7.86 -14.54 -3.39
CA PRO A 59 8.24 -14.20 -2.02
C PRO A 59 8.97 -12.85 -1.89
N SER A 60 9.20 -12.12 -2.99
CA SER A 60 10.00 -10.89 -3.00
C SER A 60 9.50 -9.81 -2.05
N VAL A 61 8.18 -9.63 -1.90
CA VAL A 61 7.64 -8.65 -0.96
C VAL A 61 7.99 -8.98 0.50
N LEU A 62 8.08 -10.28 0.84
CA LEU A 62 8.47 -10.72 2.19
C LEU A 62 9.93 -10.42 2.45
N ALA A 63 10.79 -10.63 1.45
CA ALA A 63 12.23 -10.38 1.56
C ALA A 63 12.56 -8.91 1.84
N VAL A 64 11.66 -7.98 1.45
CA VAL A 64 11.84 -6.54 1.64
C VAL A 64 10.86 -5.92 2.64
N ALA A 65 10.06 -6.70 3.36
CA ALA A 65 8.95 -6.19 4.17
C ALA A 65 9.39 -5.16 5.22
N LYS A 66 10.53 -5.44 5.90
CA LYS A 66 11.11 -4.52 6.87
C LYS A 66 11.60 -3.24 6.19
N GLN A 67 12.39 -3.38 5.12
CA GLN A 67 12.93 -2.25 4.37
C GLN A 67 11.83 -1.38 3.78
N LEU A 68 10.72 -1.98 3.34
CA LEU A 68 9.56 -1.26 2.84
C LEU A 68 8.92 -0.41 3.94
N THR A 69 8.76 -0.96 5.14
CA THR A 69 8.24 -0.23 6.29
C THR A 69 9.18 0.92 6.70
N ASP A 70 10.48 0.64 6.77
CA ASP A 70 11.51 1.63 7.10
C ASP A 70 11.54 2.76 6.06
N ASP A 71 11.44 2.44 4.76
CA ASP A 71 11.41 3.41 3.67
C ASP A 71 10.17 4.31 3.77
N LEU A 72 8.98 3.74 4.00
CA LEU A 72 7.75 4.51 4.21
C LEU A 72 7.85 5.49 5.40
N GLY A 73 8.51 5.08 6.49
CA GLY A 73 8.74 5.93 7.66
C GLY A 73 9.75 7.05 7.41
N CYS A 74 10.72 6.84 6.51
CA CYS A 74 11.78 7.80 6.21
C CYS A 74 11.41 8.82 5.12
N LEU A 75 10.31 8.63 4.38
CA LEU A 75 9.92 9.53 3.29
C LEU A 75 9.54 10.95 3.75
N GLY A 76 9.32 11.20 5.05
CA GLY A 76 8.99 12.53 5.56
C GLY A 76 7.62 13.04 5.08
N GLN A 77 6.69 12.11 4.86
CA GLN A 77 5.32 12.35 4.45
C GLN A 77 4.36 12.11 5.63
N ASP A 78 3.23 12.82 5.64
CA ASP A 78 2.20 12.72 6.68
C ASP A 78 0.85 12.24 6.13
N VAL A 79 0.85 11.72 4.90
CA VAL A 79 -0.35 11.18 4.24
C VAL A 79 -0.68 9.79 4.77
N PHE A 80 0.33 8.95 5.06
CA PHE A 80 0.17 7.66 5.71
C PHE A 80 1.23 7.45 6.77
N VAL A 81 0.86 7.47 8.05
CA VAL A 81 1.80 7.21 9.15
C VAL A 81 1.75 5.74 9.50
N CYS A 82 2.76 4.99 9.08
CA CYS A 82 2.87 3.56 9.42
C CYS A 82 3.31 3.39 10.87
N GLU A 83 2.52 2.66 11.66
CA GLU A 83 2.78 2.38 13.07
C GLU A 83 3.39 1.00 13.28
N SER A 84 2.93 0.01 12.53
CA SER A 84 3.38 -1.38 12.65
C SER A 84 3.20 -2.15 11.35
N HIS A 85 3.91 -3.27 11.23
CA HIS A 85 3.75 -4.19 10.11
C HIS A 85 3.79 -5.63 10.61
N ASP A 86 3.03 -6.50 9.94
CA ASP A 86 3.09 -7.96 10.11
C ASP A 86 3.36 -8.63 8.77
N VAL A 87 4.17 -9.68 8.79
CA VAL A 87 4.39 -10.52 7.62
C VAL A 87 3.36 -11.63 7.59
N THR A 88 2.60 -11.72 6.51
CA THR A 88 1.71 -12.85 6.23
C THR A 88 2.52 -13.91 5.46
N GLY A 89 3.32 -14.66 6.20
CA GLY A 89 4.12 -15.77 5.70
C GLY A 89 3.60 -17.10 6.24
N GLY A 90 2.78 -17.79 5.45
CA GLY A 90 2.31 -19.14 5.77
C GLY A 90 0.96 -19.20 6.49
N GLY A 91 -0.10 -19.50 5.72
CA GLY A 91 -1.35 -20.04 6.26
C GLY A 91 -2.27 -19.04 6.96
N VAL A 92 -3.21 -18.49 6.18
CA VAL A 92 -4.51 -17.94 6.59
C VAL A 92 -4.48 -17.04 7.84
N THR A 93 -3.91 -15.84 7.68
CA THR A 93 -4.48 -14.68 8.36
C THR A 93 -5.82 -14.39 7.67
N GLU A 94 -6.91 -14.17 8.45
CA GLU A 94 -8.27 -13.71 8.08
C GLU A 94 -8.46 -13.44 6.57
N PRO A 95 -9.47 -14.03 5.88
CA PRO A 95 -9.50 -14.05 4.42
C PRO A 95 -9.36 -12.63 3.89
N ALA A 96 -8.16 -12.32 3.38
CA ALA A 96 -7.91 -11.13 2.61
C ALA A 96 -9.00 -11.10 1.54
N LEU A 97 -9.72 -9.98 1.45
CA LEU A 97 -10.83 -9.80 0.51
C LEU A 97 -10.41 -10.40 -0.84
N ALA A 98 -11.16 -11.41 -1.29
CA ALA A 98 -10.80 -12.10 -2.52
C ALA A 98 -10.77 -11.08 -3.66
N PRO A 99 -9.66 -10.98 -4.43
CA PRO A 99 -9.57 -10.00 -5.49
C PRO A 99 -10.71 -10.20 -6.50
N PRO A 100 -11.28 -9.13 -7.06
CA PRO A 100 -12.37 -9.23 -8.05
C PRO A 100 -11.88 -9.72 -9.42
N PHE A 101 -10.62 -10.14 -9.53
CA PHE A 101 -9.96 -10.62 -10.74
C PHE A 101 -9.26 -11.94 -10.47
N HIS A 102 -9.10 -12.73 -11.54
CA HIS A 102 -8.52 -14.06 -11.48
C HIS A 102 -7.02 -14.02 -11.08
N ASP A 103 -6.56 -15.03 -10.33
CA ASP A 103 -5.18 -15.15 -9.84
C ASP A 103 -4.12 -15.08 -10.96
N SER A 104 -4.48 -15.47 -12.19
CA SER A 104 -3.59 -15.41 -13.35
C SER A 104 -3.15 -13.99 -13.73
N PHE A 105 -3.89 -12.95 -13.33
CA PHE A 105 -3.53 -11.56 -13.66
C PHE A 105 -2.35 -11.04 -12.83
N TRP A 106 -2.00 -11.68 -11.71
CA TRP A 106 -1.08 -11.10 -10.73
C TRP A 106 -0.27 -12.13 -9.94
N ASN A 107 -0.19 -13.37 -10.44
CA ASN A 107 0.48 -14.49 -9.78
C ASN A 107 -0.12 -14.87 -8.40
N GLY A 108 -1.45 -14.71 -8.24
CA GLY A 108 -2.17 -15.12 -7.03
C GLY A 108 -2.19 -16.64 -6.80
N PRO A 109 -2.65 -17.14 -5.65
CA PRO A 109 -3.31 -16.39 -4.58
C PRO A 109 -2.32 -15.61 -3.69
N ALA A 110 -2.84 -14.78 -2.79
CA ALA A 110 -2.10 -13.93 -1.86
C ALA A 110 -1.34 -14.73 -0.77
N VAL A 111 -0.35 -15.54 -1.16
CA VAL A 111 0.41 -16.40 -0.23
C VAL A 111 1.52 -15.63 0.47
N HIS A 112 2.08 -14.63 -0.20
CA HIS A 112 3.18 -13.82 0.28
C HIS A 112 2.77 -12.36 0.32
N GLY A 113 2.74 -11.80 1.53
CA GLY A 113 2.37 -10.41 1.71
C GLY A 113 2.77 -9.84 3.06
N VAL A 114 2.69 -8.53 3.15
CA VAL A 114 2.87 -7.76 4.38
C VAL A 114 1.58 -6.98 4.63
N VAL A 115 1.18 -6.88 5.89
CA VAL A 115 0.11 -5.99 6.33
C VAL A 115 0.75 -4.83 7.07
N LEU A 116 0.57 -3.62 6.57
CA LEU A 116 0.97 -2.39 7.22
C LEU A 116 -0.24 -1.82 7.96
N ARG A 117 -0.06 -1.36 9.19
CA ARG A 117 -1.09 -0.67 9.96
C ARG A 117 -0.65 0.75 10.26
N GLY A 118 -1.59 1.67 10.21
CA GLY A 118 -1.30 3.07 10.45
C GLY A 118 -2.49 3.98 10.21
N GLU A 119 -2.23 5.27 10.22
CA GLU A 119 -3.22 6.31 9.96
C GLU A 119 -3.05 6.86 8.54
N LEU A 120 -4.13 6.87 7.77
CA LEU A 120 -4.23 7.59 6.52
C LEU A 120 -4.81 8.99 6.78
N ALA A 121 -4.27 10.03 6.13
CA ALA A 121 -4.69 11.43 6.30
C ALA A 121 -6.19 11.62 6.10
N GLU A 122 -6.79 10.80 5.23
CA GLU A 122 -8.23 10.70 5.08
C GLU A 122 -8.66 9.41 4.37
N TRP A 123 -9.90 8.98 4.59
CA TRP A 123 -10.50 7.90 3.82
C TRP A 123 -11.07 8.39 2.49
N SER A 124 -10.20 8.55 1.48
CA SER A 124 -10.57 8.97 0.12
C SER A 124 -9.82 8.18 -0.95
N CYS A 125 -10.36 8.17 -2.17
CA CYS A 125 -9.67 7.57 -3.32
C CYS A 125 -8.33 8.24 -3.63
N ASP A 126 -8.20 9.55 -3.38
CA ASP A 126 -6.98 10.30 -3.66
C ASP A 126 -5.86 9.89 -2.69
N ALA A 127 -6.16 9.82 -1.39
CA ALA A 127 -5.21 9.37 -0.38
C ALA A 127 -4.81 7.90 -0.58
N ILE A 128 -5.77 7.04 -0.94
CA ILE A 128 -5.52 5.62 -1.23
C ILE A 128 -4.68 5.45 -2.50
N GLY A 129 -4.99 6.19 -3.56
CA GLY A 129 -4.23 6.16 -4.81
C GLY A 129 -2.80 6.65 -4.62
N TRP A 130 -2.64 7.74 -3.87
CA TRP A 130 -1.34 8.27 -3.45
C TRP A 130 -0.53 7.21 -2.71
N LEU A 131 -1.12 6.57 -1.70
CA LEU A 131 -0.46 5.53 -0.91
C LEU A 131 -0.06 4.33 -1.78
N ALA A 132 -0.93 3.88 -2.68
CA ALA A 132 -0.65 2.75 -3.56
C ALA A 132 0.55 3.02 -4.50
N GLU A 133 0.67 4.24 -5.03
CA GLU A 133 1.81 4.64 -5.85
C GLU A 133 3.11 4.67 -5.01
N VAL A 134 3.06 5.25 -3.81
CA VAL A 134 4.22 5.27 -2.89
C VAL A 134 4.70 3.87 -2.55
N VAL A 135 3.78 2.95 -2.23
CA VAL A 135 4.10 1.54 -1.96
C VAL A 135 4.72 0.88 -3.18
N ALA A 136 4.14 1.06 -4.38
CA ALA A 136 4.65 0.47 -5.62
C ALA A 136 6.06 0.99 -5.96
N ASP A 137 6.28 2.29 -5.85
CA ASP A 137 7.58 2.92 -6.09
C ASP A 137 8.65 2.43 -5.12
N SER A 138 8.29 2.33 -3.84
CA SER A 138 9.21 1.87 -2.78
C SER A 138 9.56 0.40 -2.96
N ALA A 139 8.57 -0.45 -3.26
CA ALA A 139 8.81 -1.86 -3.57
C ALA A 139 9.69 -2.03 -4.83
N ALA A 140 9.44 -1.27 -5.90
CA ALA A 140 10.26 -1.29 -7.11
C ALA A 140 11.72 -0.91 -6.83
N ARG A 141 11.96 0.15 -6.03
CA ARG A 141 13.30 0.55 -5.60
C ARG A 141 14.01 -0.52 -4.77
N LEU A 142 13.27 -1.23 -3.94
CA LEU A 142 13.77 -2.34 -3.13
C LEU A 142 13.98 -3.64 -3.94
N GLY A 143 13.68 -3.62 -5.25
CA GLY A 143 13.96 -4.72 -6.17
C GLY A 143 12.81 -5.68 -6.39
N VAL A 144 11.60 -5.39 -5.90
CA VAL A 144 10.40 -6.16 -6.23
C VAL A 144 10.07 -5.97 -7.70
N ARG A 145 9.90 -7.09 -8.41
CA ARG A 145 9.59 -7.11 -9.85
C ARG A 145 8.30 -7.87 -10.17
N ALA A 146 7.58 -8.36 -9.17
CA ALA A 146 6.27 -8.97 -9.36
C ALA A 146 5.16 -7.92 -9.26
N PRO A 147 4.02 -8.09 -9.96
CA PRO A 147 2.83 -7.27 -9.71
C PRO A 147 2.44 -7.31 -8.23
N LEU A 148 1.97 -6.17 -7.70
CA LEU A 148 1.52 -6.06 -6.32
C LEU A 148 0.02 -5.85 -6.25
N LEU A 149 -0.67 -6.71 -5.50
CA LEU A 149 -2.01 -6.45 -5.02
C LEU A 149 -1.93 -5.62 -3.74
N VAL A 150 -2.42 -4.38 -3.81
CA VAL A 150 -2.59 -3.49 -2.66
C VAL A 150 -4.04 -3.49 -2.24
N THR A 151 -4.34 -3.91 -1.02
CA THR A 151 -5.66 -3.87 -0.42
C THR A 151 -5.64 -2.90 0.76
N VAL A 152 -6.42 -1.83 0.68
CA VAL A 152 -6.56 -0.85 1.77
C VAL A 152 -7.96 -0.96 2.35
N ARG A 153 -8.07 -1.07 3.67
CA ARG A 153 -9.35 -1.05 4.37
C ARG A 153 -9.25 -0.28 5.68
N PRO A 154 -10.34 0.34 6.18
CA PRO A 154 -10.36 0.88 7.52
C PRO A 154 -10.08 -0.23 8.53
N ALA A 155 -9.28 0.07 9.54
CA ALA A 155 -9.09 -0.83 10.67
C ALA A 155 -10.41 -0.95 11.46
N PRO A 156 -10.74 -2.12 12.03
CA PRO A 156 -11.88 -2.22 12.94
C PRO A 156 -11.65 -1.26 14.10
N SER A 157 -12.64 -0.39 14.37
CA SER A 157 -12.59 0.48 15.54
C SER A 157 -12.54 -0.39 16.79
N THR A 158 -11.50 -0.20 17.60
CA THR A 158 -11.45 -0.76 18.95
C THR A 158 -12.45 0.04 19.78
N GLY A 159 -13.69 -0.46 19.88
CA GLY A 159 -14.75 0.12 20.69
C GLY A 159 -14.51 -0.05 22.19
#